data_AF-B0NSQ2-F1
#
_entry.id   AF-B0NSQ2-F1
#
_cell.length_a   1.000
_cell.length_b   1.000
_cell.length_c   1.000
_cell.angle_alpha   90.00
_cell.angle_beta   90.00
_cell.angle_gamma   90.00
#
_symmetry.space_group_name_H-M   'P 1'
#
loop_
_entity.id
_entity.type
_entity.pdbx_description
1 polymer ?
#
loop_
_entity_poly.entity_id
_entity_poly.type
_entity_poly.pdbx_seq_one_letter_code
_entity_poly.pdbx_strand_id
1 'polypeptide(L)'
;MFTIIGLMLTGMLLGYLLRKRSLHKIHTVITVLIWALLFILGIEVGGNEQIIKGLHTIGIEAVILTLGSTLGSVIAAWALWKALYRKKGKTA
;
A
#
# COMPACT_ATOMS: atom_id res chain seq x y z
N MET A 1 3.35 20.16 -1.24
CA MET A 1 4.24 19.01 -0.94
C MET A 1 4.76 19.06 0.50
N PHE A 2 5.35 20.17 0.94
CA PHE A 2 5.77 20.35 2.35
C PHE A 2 4.67 20.10 3.38
N THR A 3 3.42 20.51 3.08
CA THR A 3 2.25 20.26 3.94
C THR A 3 1.98 18.77 4.14
N ILE A 4 2.07 17.97 3.06
CA ILE A 4 1.84 16.52 3.09
C ILE A 4 2.95 15.84 3.90
N ILE A 5 4.21 16.25 3.68
CA ILE A 5 5.36 15.73 4.42
C ILE A 5 5.25 16.09 5.90
N GLY A 6 4.89 17.33 6.24
CA GLY A 6 4.66 17.77 7.61
C GLY A 6 3.54 17.00 8.29
N LEU A 7 2.45 16.69 7.56
CA LEU A 7 1.34 15.88 8.05
C LEU A 7 1.78 14.43 8.33
N MET A 8 2.60 13.82 7.46
CA MET A 8 3.15 12.49 7.69
C MET A 8 4.06 12.45 8.93
N LEU A 9 4.95 13.44 9.07
CA LEU A 9 5.87 13.51 10.21
C LEU A 9 5.11 13.69 11.53
N THR A 10 4.14 14.58 11.56
CA THR A 10 3.28 14.80 12.74
C THR A 10 2.46 13.56 13.07
N GLY A 11 1.89 12.88 12.06
CA GLY A 11 1.17 11.61 12.24
C GLY A 11 2.05 10.50 12.82
N MET A 12 3.31 10.39 12.37
CA MET A 12 4.27 9.41 12.89
C MET A 12 4.67 9.72 14.34
N LEU A 13 4.93 11.00 14.66
CA LEU A 13 5.24 11.47 16.02
C LEU A 13 4.07 11.22 16.98
N LEU A 14 2.85 11.55 16.57
CA LEU A 14 1.64 11.29 17.34
C LEU A 14 1.44 9.78 17.55
N GLY A 15 1.60 8.97 16.50
CA GLY A 15 1.51 7.51 16.59
C GLY A 15 2.54 6.91 17.55
N TYR A 16 3.77 7.45 17.56
CA TYR A 16 4.83 7.02 18.48
C TYR A 16 4.51 7.39 19.93
N LEU A 17 4.02 8.61 20.19
CA LEU A 17 3.67 9.08 21.53
C LEU A 17 2.47 8.31 22.12
N LEU A 18 1.50 7.95 21.27
CA LEU A 18 0.29 7.21 21.65
C LEU A 18 0.49 5.69 21.73
N ARG A 19 1.65 5.15 21.29
CA ARG A 19 1.96 3.70 21.25
C ARG A 19 1.85 2.99 22.60
N LYS A 20 2.01 3.71 23.70
CA LYS A 20 1.98 3.15 25.07
C LYS A 20 0.57 2.97 25.65
N ARG A 21 -0.48 3.46 24.97
CA ARG A 21 -1.88 3.28 25.37
C ARG A 21 -2.48 2.08 24.62
N SER A 22 -3.27 1.24 25.30
CA SER A 22 -3.99 0.13 24.65
C SER A 22 -5.18 0.66 23.85
N LEU A 23 -4.93 1.05 22.62
CA LEU A 23 -5.90 1.68 21.72
C LEU A 23 -6.72 0.65 20.94
N HIS A 24 -7.26 -0.36 21.63
CA HIS A 24 -8.01 -1.45 20.99
C HIS A 24 -9.24 -0.95 20.20
N LYS A 25 -9.84 0.17 20.61
CA LYS A 25 -10.95 0.82 19.90
C LYS A 25 -10.54 1.48 18.58
N ILE A 26 -9.27 1.86 18.42
CA ILE A 26 -8.79 2.50 17.18
C ILE A 26 -8.88 1.54 16.01
N HIS A 27 -8.58 0.26 16.21
CA HIS A 27 -8.70 -0.74 15.15
C HIS A 27 -10.14 -0.79 14.62
N THR A 28 -11.14 -0.86 15.51
CA THR A 28 -12.56 -0.84 15.12
C THR A 28 -12.93 0.43 14.36
N VAL A 29 -12.49 1.60 14.83
CA VAL A 29 -12.75 2.88 14.15
C VAL A 29 -12.12 2.90 12.76
N ILE A 30 -10.86 2.45 12.62
CA ILE A 30 -10.18 2.36 11.32
C ILE A 30 -10.96 1.44 10.37
N THR A 31 -11.38 0.25 10.83
CA THR A 31 -12.14 -0.68 9.99
C THR A 31 -13.44 -0.07 9.50
N VAL A 32 -14.20 0.61 10.37
CA VAL A 32 -15.45 1.29 10.00
C VAL A 32 -15.18 2.42 9.00
N LEU A 33 -14.12 3.20 9.20
CA LEU A 33 -13.73 4.26 8.25
C LEU A 33 -13.33 3.70 6.89
N ILE A 34 -12.58 2.59 6.84
CA ILE A 34 -12.23 1.92 5.58
C ILE A 34 -13.49 1.47 4.86
N TRP A 35 -14.45 0.87 5.57
CA TRP A 35 -15.74 0.48 4.96
C TRP A 35 -16.49 1.67 4.38
N ALA A 36 -16.58 2.78 5.13
CA ALA A 36 -17.23 3.99 4.66
C ALA A 36 -16.53 4.58 3.42
N LEU A 37 -15.19 4.65 3.43
CA LEU A 37 -14.41 5.14 2.30
C LEU A 37 -14.57 4.26 1.05
N LEU A 38 -14.53 2.94 1.21
CA LEU A 38 -14.75 2.00 0.11
C LEU A 38 -16.17 2.11 -0.46
N PHE A 39 -17.16 2.32 0.40
CA PHE A 39 -18.54 2.52 -0.02
C PHE A 39 -18.72 3.80 -0.84
N ILE A 40 -18.20 4.93 -0.34
CA ILE A 40 -18.24 6.22 -1.06
C ILE A 40 -17.50 6.11 -2.40
N LEU A 41 -16.31 5.51 -2.40
CA LEU A 41 -15.53 5.28 -3.62
C LEU A 41 -16.32 4.44 -4.64
N GLY A 42 -17.01 3.39 -4.17
CA GLY A 42 -17.85 2.55 -5.02
C GLY A 42 -18.98 3.32 -5.69
N ILE A 43 -19.61 4.25 -4.98
CA ILE A 43 -20.67 5.12 -5.53
C ILE A 43 -20.09 6.12 -6.54
N GLU A 44 -18.99 6.80 -6.20
CA GLU A 44 -18.37 7.79 -7.09
C GLU A 44 -17.88 7.15 -8.39
N VAL A 45 -17.28 5.96 -8.31
CA VAL A 45 -16.79 5.20 -9.46
C VAL A 45 -17.94 4.59 -10.26
N GLY A 46 -18.95 4.04 -9.59
CA GLY A 46 -20.10 3.38 -10.22
C GLY A 46 -21.11 4.33 -10.86
N GLY A 47 -21.22 5.57 -10.38
CA GLY A 47 -22.13 6.58 -10.94
C GLY A 47 -21.58 7.29 -12.18
N ASN A 48 -20.31 7.08 -12.54
CA ASN A 48 -19.65 7.79 -13.62
C ASN A 48 -19.40 6.86 -14.83
N GLU A 49 -20.21 7.01 -15.88
CA GLU A 49 -20.07 6.22 -17.12
C GLU A 49 -18.67 6.34 -17.77
N GLN A 50 -18.00 7.48 -17.64
CA GLN A 50 -16.67 7.69 -18.18
C GLN A 50 -15.64 6.85 -17.41
N ILE A 51 -15.80 6.74 -16.10
CA ILE A 51 -14.96 5.85 -15.27
C ILE A 51 -15.31 4.40 -15.60
N ILE A 52 -16.58 4.00 -15.68
CA ILE A 52 -16.97 2.61 -16.00
C ILE A 52 -16.44 2.17 -17.38
N LYS A 53 -16.53 3.01 -18.41
CA LYS A 53 -15.98 2.71 -19.73
C LYS A 53 -14.44 2.67 -19.70
N GLY A 54 -13.81 3.50 -18.86
CA GLY A 54 -12.38 3.50 -18.62
C GLY A 54 -11.88 2.34 -17.73
N LEU A 55 -12.73 1.75 -16.89
CA LEU A 55 -12.38 0.70 -15.93
C LEU A 55 -11.83 -0.54 -16.63
N HIS A 56 -12.30 -0.87 -17.83
CA HIS A 56 -11.77 -1.99 -18.59
C HIS A 56 -10.31 -1.76 -18.99
N THR A 57 -9.98 -0.56 -19.51
CA THR A 57 -8.61 -0.18 -19.89
C THR A 57 -7.71 -0.06 -18.66
N ILE A 58 -8.15 0.68 -17.64
CA ILE A 58 -7.42 0.86 -16.37
C ILE A 58 -7.23 -0.49 -15.66
N GLY A 59 -8.23 -1.37 -15.73
CA GLY A 59 -8.18 -2.70 -15.12
C GLY A 59 -7.11 -3.59 -15.76
N ILE A 60 -7.02 -3.60 -17.10
CA ILE A 60 -5.98 -4.36 -17.80
C ILE A 60 -4.59 -3.79 -17.49
N GLU A 61 -4.43 -2.47 -17.52
CA GLU A 61 -3.17 -1.82 -17.14
C GLU A 61 -2.77 -2.17 -15.70
N ALA A 62 -3.72 -2.10 -14.77
CA ALA A 62 -3.49 -2.44 -13.36
C ALA A 62 -3.09 -3.91 -13.18
N VAL A 63 -3.70 -4.85 -13.92
CA VAL A 63 -3.33 -6.27 -13.88
C VAL A 63 -1.90 -6.46 -14.39
N ILE A 64 -1.55 -5.86 -15.53
CA ILE A 64 -0.21 -5.96 -16.10
C ILE A 64 0.83 -5.36 -15.13
N LEU A 65 0.56 -4.18 -14.58
CA LEU A 65 1.44 -3.53 -13.60
C LEU A 65 1.58 -4.35 -12.32
N THR A 66 0.49 -4.93 -11.81
CA THR A 66 0.52 -5.74 -10.58
C THR A 66 1.32 -7.01 -10.78
N LEU A 67 1.09 -7.73 -11.89
CA LEU A 67 1.82 -8.96 -12.21
C LEU A 67 3.30 -8.66 -12.48
N GLY A 68 3.59 -7.65 -13.29
CA GLY A 68 4.96 -7.23 -13.60
C GLY A 68 5.72 -6.77 -12.36
N SER A 69 5.10 -5.93 -11.52
CA SER A 69 5.69 -5.44 -10.26
C SER A 69 5.92 -6.57 -9.25
N THR A 70 4.94 -7.46 -9.08
CA THR A 70 5.05 -8.59 -8.14
C THR A 70 6.13 -9.56 -8.58
N LEU A 71 6.14 -9.96 -9.86
CA LEU A 71 7.18 -10.84 -10.39
C LEU A 71 8.56 -10.19 -10.32
N GLY A 72 8.67 -8.91 -10.70
CA GLY A 72 9.91 -8.14 -10.59
C GLY A 72 10.45 -8.08 -9.16
N SER A 73 9.57 -7.83 -8.19
CA SER A 73 9.91 -7.81 -6.75
C SER A 73 10.41 -9.17 -6.26
N VAL A 74 9.71 -10.27 -6.62
CA VAL A 74 10.12 -11.63 -6.25
C VAL A 74 11.47 -12.01 -6.87
N ILE A 75 11.68 -11.70 -8.15
CA ILE A 75 12.95 -11.96 -8.85
C ILE A 75 14.09 -11.16 -8.22
N ALA A 76 13.87 -9.88 -7.92
CA ALA A 76 14.86 -9.02 -7.27
C ALA A 76 15.22 -9.54 -5.86
N ALA A 77 14.22 -9.94 -5.07
CA ALA A 77 14.42 -10.54 -3.76
C ALA A 77 15.22 -11.85 -3.85
N TRP A 78 14.91 -12.70 -4.84
CA TRP A 78 15.65 -13.94 -5.09
C TRP A 78 17.09 -13.69 -5.54
N ALA A 79 17.32 -12.72 -6.42
CA ALA A 79 18.66 -12.32 -6.84
C ALA A 79 19.49 -11.79 -5.67
N LEU A 80 18.88 -10.95 -4.81
CA LEU A 80 19.50 -10.44 -3.59
C LEU A 80 19.86 -11.59 -2.65
N TRP A 81 18.95 -12.52 -2.41
CA TRP A 81 19.18 -13.71 -1.59
C TRP A 81 20.38 -14.52 -2.10
N LYS A 82 20.41 -14.80 -3.41
CA LYS A 82 21.49 -15.54 -4.05
C LYS A 82 22.83 -14.80 -4.00
N ALA A 83 22.83 -13.48 -4.16
CA ALA A 83 24.03 -12.65 -4.06
C ALA A 83 24.60 -12.61 -2.62
N LEU A 84 23.73 -12.49 -1.61
CA LEU A 84 24.12 -12.50 -0.21
C LEU A 84 24.67 -13.86 0.23
N TYR A 85 24.03 -14.97 -0.16
CA TYR A 85 24.54 -16.32 0.14
C TYR A 85 25.82 -16.67 -0.61
N ARG A 86 25.99 -16.23 -1.87
CA ARG A 86 27.26 -16.37 -2.61
C ARG A 86 28.42 -15.60 -1.96
N LYS A 87 28.16 -14.46 -1.30
CA LYS A 87 29.18 -13.74 -0.54
C LYS A 87 29.56 -14.48 0.75
N LYS A 88 28.58 -15.06 1.44
CA LYS A 88 28.80 -15.78 2.70
C LYS A 88 29.63 -17.06 2.55
N GLY A 89 29.57 -17.73 1.39
CA GLY A 89 30.38 -18.91 1.07
C GLY A 89 31.82 -18.64 0.59
N LYS A 90 32.24 -17.37 0.45
CA LYS A 90 33.62 -16.99 0.07
C LYS A 90 34.42 -16.38 1.23
N THR A 91 33.82 -16.29 2.41
CA THR A 91 34.45 -15.74 3.64
C THR A 91 34.62 -16.78 4.75
N ALA A 92 34.44 -18.07 4.42
CA ALA A 92 34.77 -19.20 5.27
C ALA A 92 35.98 -19.94 4.68
#